data_AF-A0A318R0W3-F1
#
_entry.id   AF-A0A318R0W3-F1
#
_cell.length_a   1.000
_cell.length_b   1.000
_cell.length_c   1.000
_cell.angle_alpha   90.00
_cell.angle_beta   90.00
_cell.angle_gamma   90.00
#
_symmetry.space_group_name_H-M   'P 1'
#
loop_
_entity.id
_entity.type
_entity.pdbx_description
1 polymer ?
#
loop_
_entity_poly.entity_id
_entity_poly.type
_entity_poly.pdbx_seq_one_letter_code
_entity_poly.pdbx_strand_id
1 'polypeptide(L)' 'MFLFLLTFAEMGLTLPLIILLVIFGGFFLISFFITSPNMDTKGLLRVLYSKPVRKPDGSVEYPDSGKN' A
#
# COMPACT_ATOMS: atom_id res chain seq x y z
N MET A 1 -21.68 8.65 18.28
CA MET A 1 -20.23 8.40 18.06
C MET A 1 -19.76 9.37 16.97
N PHE A 2 -19.09 10.46 17.35
CA PHE A 2 -18.63 11.53 16.43
C PHE A 2 -17.24 11.19 15.87
N LEU A 3 -17.16 10.21 14.96
CA LEU A 3 -15.88 9.85 14.32
C LEU A 3 -15.60 10.61 13.01
N PHE A 4 -16.44 11.59 12.64
CA PHE A 4 -16.44 12.19 11.30
C PHE A 4 -16.07 13.67 11.25
N LEU A 5 -15.44 14.21 12.29
CA LEU A 5 -15.18 15.65 12.39
C LEU A 5 -13.73 16.01 12.68
N LEU A 6 -12.77 15.14 12.33
CA LEU A 6 -11.35 15.52 12.36
C LEU A 6 -10.97 16.11 11.00
N THR A 7 -10.91 17.43 10.93
CA THR A 7 -10.45 18.18 9.76
C THR A 7 -8.93 17.99 9.59
N PHE A 8 -8.42 18.18 8.37
CA PHE A 8 -6.97 18.09 8.10
C PHE A 8 -6.14 19.01 9.01
N ALA A 9 -6.70 20.16 9.39
CA ALA A 9 -6.08 21.08 10.34
C ALA A 9 -5.96 20.48 11.75
N GLU A 10 -6.99 19.78 12.23
CA GLU A 10 -6.97 19.08 13.54
C GLU A 10 -6.03 17.86 13.53
N MET A 11 -5.75 17.30 12.36
CA MET A 11 -4.71 16.28 12.16
C MET A 11 -3.28 16.86 12.11
N GLY A 12 -3.12 18.18 12.23
CA GLY A 12 -1.81 18.85 12.10
C GLY A 12 -1.28 18.90 10.67
N LEU A 13 -2.10 18.59 9.66
CA LEU A 13 -1.72 18.71 8.26
C LEU A 13 -1.92 20.14 7.77
N THR A 14 -0.80 20.83 7.56
CA THR A 14 -0.80 22.13 6.89
C THR A 14 -0.96 21.96 5.38
N LEU A 15 -1.42 23.01 4.69
CA LEU A 15 -1.64 23.00 3.25
C LEU A 15 -0.39 22.54 2.44
N PRO A 16 0.85 22.95 2.78
CA PRO A 16 2.06 22.41 2.14
C PRO A 16 2.26 20.91 2.35
N LEU A 17 1.94 20.38 3.54
CA LEU A 17 2.04 18.94 3.83
C LEU A 17 1.00 18.14 3.05
N ILE A 18 -0.21 18.68 2.87
CA ILE A 18 -1.24 18.05 2.03
C ILE A 18 -0.75 17.95 0.58
N ILE A 19 -0.19 19.04 0.04
CA ILE A 19 0.35 19.05 -1.33
C ILE A 19 1.47 18.01 -1.47
N LEU A 20 2.40 17.97 -0.51
CA LEU A 20 3.49 17.00 -0.50
C LEU A 20 2.96 15.55 -0.45
N LEU A 21 1.95 15.28 0.39
CA LEU A 21 1.31 13.98 0.52
C LEU A 21 0.68 13.54 -0.81
N VAL A 22 -0.03 14.45 -1.48
CA VAL A 22 -0.67 14.17 -2.77
C VAL A 22 0.37 13.86 -3.85
N ILE A 23 1.47 14.64 -3.90
CA ILE A 23 2.56 14.41 -4.86
C ILE A 23 3.22 13.05 -4.61
N PHE A 24 3.60 12.76 -3.36
CA PHE A 24 4.22 11.49 -2.99
C PHE A 24 3.31 10.30 -3.22
N GLY A 25 2.03 10.41 -2.84
CA GLY A 25 1.03 9.37 -3.06
C GLY A 25 0.78 9.11 -4.55
N GLY A 26 0.67 10.18 -5.35
CA GLY A 26 0.54 10.07 -6.81
C GLY A 26 1.76 9.40 -7.45
N PHE A 27 2.97 9.84 -7.09
CA PHE A 27 4.22 9.23 -7.55
C PHE A 27 4.29 7.75 -7.17
N PHE A 28 3.99 7.41 -5.92
CA PHE A 28 3.94 6.04 -5.44
C PHE A 28 2.98 5.19 -6.26
N LEU A 29 1.75 5.65 -6.49
CA LEU A 29 0.76 4.91 -7.29
C LEU A 29 1.22 4.72 -8.73
N ILE A 30 1.73 5.76 -9.38
CA ILE A 30 2.23 5.69 -10.76
C ILE A 30 3.40 4.69 -10.85
N SER A 31 4.41 4.83 -9.98
CA SER A 31 5.54 3.91 -9.92
C SER A 31 5.07 2.48 -9.64
N PHE A 32 4.11 2.31 -8.74
CA PHE A 32 3.54 1.01 -8.40
C PHE A 32 2.86 0.35 -9.60
N PHE A 33 2.02 1.07 -10.35
CA PHE A 33 1.35 0.52 -11.54
C PHE A 33 2.32 0.24 -12.70
N ILE A 34 3.34 1.08 -12.88
CA ILE A 34 4.39 0.84 -13.91
C ILE A 34 5.22 -0.39 -13.58
N THR A 35 5.63 -0.55 -12.32
CA THR A 35 6.47 -1.69 -11.89
C THR A 35 5.69 -2.97 -11.71
N SER A 36 4.37 -2.89 -11.57
CA SER A 36 3.51 -4.04 -11.39
C SER A 36 2.44 -4.17 -12.49
N PRO A 37 2.84 -4.45 -13.74
CA PRO A 37 1.90 -4.59 -14.86
C PRO A 37 0.95 -5.81 -14.71
N ASN A 38 1.12 -6.64 -13.68
CA ASN A 38 0.35 -7.88 -13.50
C ASN A 38 -0.04 -8.21 -12.05
N MET A 39 0.09 -7.29 -11.07
CA MET A 39 -0.51 -7.54 -9.74
C MET A 39 -2.00 -7.23 -9.77
N ASP A 40 -2.80 -8.29 -9.77
CA ASP A 40 -4.19 -8.23 -9.35
C ASP A 40 -4.30 -7.64 -7.92
N THR A 41 -5.44 -7.04 -7.58
CA THR A 41 -5.78 -6.60 -6.22
C THR A 41 -5.49 -7.67 -5.16
N LYS A 42 -5.68 -8.95 -5.50
CA LYS A 42 -5.30 -10.09 -4.65
C LYS A 42 -3.79 -10.25 -4.46
N GLY A 43 -2.98 -9.95 -5.48
CA GLY A 43 -1.52 -9.90 -5.40
C GLY A 43 -1.03 -8.72 -4.54
N LEU A 44 -1.71 -7.57 -4.66
CA LEU A 44 -1.49 -6.39 -3.82
C LEU A 44 -1.71 -6.69 -2.33
N LEU A 45 -2.87 -7.23 -2.00
CA LEU A 45 -3.19 -7.62 -0.63
C LEU A 45 -2.24 -8.71 -0.12
N ARG A 46 -1.79 -9.62 -0.99
CA ARG A 46 -0.80 -10.63 -0.62
C ARG A 46 0.55 -10.00 -0.25
N VAL A 47 1.08 -9.07 -1.04
CA VAL A 47 2.34 -8.39 -0.69
C VAL A 47 2.20 -7.59 0.61
N LEU A 48 1.04 -6.95 0.82
CA LEU A 48 0.80 -6.13 2.01
C LEU A 48 0.54 -6.93 3.29
N TYR A 49 -0.08 -8.10 3.19
CA TYR A 49 -0.60 -8.84 4.35
C TYR A 49 -0.03 -10.26 4.52
N SER A 50 0.67 -10.83 3.54
CA SER A 50 1.32 -12.14 3.70
C SER A 50 2.79 -11.98 4.06
N LYS A 51 3.23 -12.72 5.08
CA LYS A 51 4.66 -12.83 5.36
C LYS A 51 5.32 -13.60 4.22
N PRO A 52 6.36 -13.05 3.56
CA PRO A 52 7.10 -13.78 2.55
C PRO A 52 7.75 -15.02 3.16
N VAL A 53 7.60 -16.17 2.51
CA VAL A 53 8.28 -17.41 2.89
C VAL A 53 9.57 -17.48 2.11
N ARG A 54 10.71 -17.55 2.82
CA ARG A 54 12.02 -17.77 2.21
C ARG A 54 12.25 -19.26 2.06
N LYS A 55 12.50 -19.70 0.83
CA LYS A 55 12.90 -21.07 0.55
C LYS A 55 14.40 -21.27 0.85
N PRO A 56 14.84 -22.53 1.05
CA PRO A 56 16.25 -22.85 1.30
C PRO A 56 17.19 -22.47 0.15
N ASP A 57 16.64 -22.34 -1.06
CA ASP A 57 17.35 -21.91 -2.28
C ASP A 57 17.52 -20.37 -2.38
N GLY A 58 17.02 -19.62 -1.39
CA GLY A 58 17.08 -18.16 -1.35
C GLY A 58 15.96 -17.45 -2.12
N SER A 59 15.08 -18.19 -2.80
CA SER A 59 13.91 -17.62 -3.44
C SER A 59 12.85 -17.22 -2.41
N VAL A 60 12.07 -16.19 -2.75
CA VAL A 60 11.00 -15.66 -1.90
C VAL A 60 9.67 -15.94 -2.57
N GLU A 61 8.80 -16.67 -1.88
CA GLU A 61 7.44 -16.93 -2.34
C GLU A 61 6.40 -16.32 -1.40
N TYR A 62 5.33 -15.82 -1.99
CA TYR A 62 4.18 -15.32 -1.24
C TYR A 62 3.06 -16.37 -1.32
N PRO A 63 2.67 -16.97 -0.19
CA PRO A 63 1.66 -18.04 -0.20
C PRO A 63 0.33 -17.52 -0.77
N ASP A 64 -0.32 -18.35 -1.60
CA ASP A 64 -1.66 -18.06 -2.10
C ASP A 64 -2.65 -17.95 -0.94
N SER A 65 -3.36 -16.82 -0.86
CA SER A 65 -4.41 -16.55 0.14
C SER A 65 -5.68 -17.42 -0.04
N GLY A 66 -5.61 -18.52 -0.77
CA GLY A 66 -6.78 -19.31 -1.19
C GLY A 66 -6.57 -20.80 -1.02
N LYS A 67 -6.60 -21.28 0.22
CA LYS A 67 -7.00 -22.66 0.54
C LYS A 67 -7.79 -22.65 1.85
N ASN A 68 -9.08 -22.37 1.73
CA ASN A 68 -10.11 -23.01 2.55
C ASN A 68 -11.02 -23.76 1.57
#